data_AF-A0A6C2CDC7-F1
#
_entry.id   AF-A0A6C2CDC7-F1
#
_cell.length_a   1.000
_cell.length_b   1.000
_cell.length_c   1.000
_cell.angle_alpha   90.00
_cell.angle_beta   90.00
_cell.angle_gamma   90.00
#
_symmetry.space_group_name_H-M   'P 1'
#
loop_
_entity.id
_entity.type
_entity.pdbx_description
1 polymer ?
#
loop_
_entity_poly.entity_id
_entity_poly.type
_entity_poly.pdbx_seq_one_letter_code
_entity_poly.pdbx_strand_id
1 'polypeptide(L)' 'MNQEAKYRVVLLDKDEYEISERPADNLKEAKTTMAYMLSAQYAEVAETTHETMGTYKAEVRNAKGECVLDDFLE' A
#
# COMPACT_ATOMS: atom_id res chain seq x y z
N MET A 1 -8.72 3.62 23.76
CA MET A 1 -7.47 4.28 23.35
C MET A 1 -7.38 4.13 21.84
N ASN A 2 -7.59 5.19 21.08
CA ASN A 2 -7.26 5.19 19.64
C ASN A 2 -5.75 5.37 19.55
N GLN A 3 -5.03 4.30 19.22
CA GLN A 3 -3.62 4.42 18.86
C GLN A 3 -3.61 4.88 17.40
N GLU A 4 -3.04 6.06 17.12
CA GLU A 4 -2.86 6.51 15.73
C GLU A 4 -1.83 5.61 15.04
N ALA A 5 -2.17 5.10 13.87
CA ALA A 5 -1.27 4.26 13.08
C ALA A 5 0.01 5.05 12.75
N LYS A 6 1.17 4.42 12.97
CA LYS A 6 2.48 5.06 12.80
C LYS A 6 2.94 5.09 11.34
N TYR A 7 2.36 4.21 10.53
CA TYR A 7 2.65 4.05 9.12
C TYR A 7 1.37 3.97 8.31
N ARG A 8 1.48 4.30 7.04
CA ARG A 8 0.43 4.13 6.04
C ARG A 8 1.05 3.44 4.83
N VAL A 9 0.42 2.39 4.35
CA VAL A 9 0.77 1.74 3.10
C VAL A 9 -0.12 2.35 2.01
N VAL A 10 0.46 2.83 0.93
CA VAL A 10 -0.23 3.53 -0.17
C VAL A 10 0.04 2.77 -1.45
N LEU A 11 -1.02 2.39 -2.17
CA LEU A 11 -0.94 1.81 -3.51
C LEU A 11 -0.98 2.95 -4.53
N LEU A 12 -0.04 2.95 -5.47
CA LEU A 12 0.15 4.03 -6.43
C LEU A 12 0.09 3.49 -7.86
N ASP A 13 -0.41 4.33 -8.77
CA ASP A 13 -0.23 4.12 -10.20
C ASP A 13 1.13 4.64 -10.70
N LYS A 14 1.36 4.49 -12.01
CA LYS A 14 2.62 4.91 -12.67
C LYS A 14 2.83 6.44 -12.69
N ASP A 15 1.77 7.21 -12.49
CA ASP A 15 1.76 8.66 -12.49
C ASP A 15 1.80 9.21 -11.04
N GLU A 16 2.09 8.33 -10.07
CA GLU A 16 2.19 8.58 -8.64
C GLU A 16 0.86 9.01 -7.97
N TYR A 17 -0.29 8.71 -8.58
CA TYR A 17 -1.58 8.91 -7.96
C TYR A 17 -1.94 7.78 -7.00
N GLU A 18 -2.52 8.14 -5.84
CA GLU A 18 -2.99 7.18 -4.84
C GLU A 18 -4.24 6.45 -5.34
N ILE A 19 -4.14 5.12 -5.48
CA ILE A 19 -5.26 4.23 -5.78
C ILE A 19 -5.97 3.86 -4.47
N SER A 20 -5.19 3.49 -3.44
CA SER A 20 -5.72 3.08 -2.16
C SER A 20 -4.69 3.21 -1.05
N GLU A 21 -5.14 3.10 0.20
CA GLU A 21 -4.28 3.15 1.38
C GLU A 21 -4.75 2.21 2.49
N ARG A 22 -3.83 1.82 3.37
CA ARG A 22 -4.15 1.14 4.64
C ARG A 22 -3.23 1.59 5.77
N PRO A 23 -3.75 1.76 7.00
CA PRO A 23 -2.93 2.04 8.17
C PRO A 23 -2.11 0.81 8.59
N ALA A 24 -0.99 1.05 9.28
CA ALA A 24 -0.21 0.03 9.96
C ALA A 24 0.46 0.60 11.23
N ASP A 25 0.47 -0.15 12.32
CA ASP A 25 0.97 0.34 13.62
C ASP A 25 2.49 0.27 13.73
N ASN A 26 3.12 -0.55 12.90
CA ASN A 26 4.57 -0.78 12.90
C ASN A 26 5.07 -1.26 11.53
N LEU A 27 6.40 -1.24 11.33
CA LEU A 27 7.01 -1.63 10.05
C LEU A 27 6.78 -3.10 9.67
N LYS A 28 6.64 -4.01 10.64
CA LYS A 28 6.40 -5.43 10.34
C LYS A 28 5.01 -5.60 9.72
N GLU A 29 4.01 -4.99 10.33
CA GLU A 29 2.66 -4.96 9.79
C GLU A 29 2.61 -4.24 8.45
N ALA A 30 3.26 -3.08 8.32
CA ALA A 30 3.31 -2.35 7.06
C ALA A 30 3.88 -3.18 5.91
N LYS A 31 4.94 -3.97 6.14
CA LYS A 31 5.49 -4.90 5.15
C LYS A 31 4.49 -5.98 4.73
N THR A 32 3.78 -6.58 5.70
CA THR A 32 2.74 -7.58 5.40
C THR A 32 1.59 -6.95 4.62
N THR A 33 1.16 -5.75 5.00
CA THR A 33 0.09 -5.02 4.32
C THR A 33 0.50 -4.62 2.90
N MET A 34 1.74 -4.19 2.69
CA MET A 34 2.32 -3.89 1.37
C MET A 34 2.30 -5.12 0.47
N ALA A 35 2.82 -6.25 0.95
CA ALA A 35 2.80 -7.51 0.19
C ALA A 35 1.38 -7.97 -0.15
N TYR A 36 0.43 -7.80 0.77
CA TYR A 36 -0.98 -8.08 0.49
C TYR A 36 -1.55 -7.14 -0.56
N MET A 37 -1.32 -5.82 -0.45
CA MET A 37 -1.83 -4.82 -1.37
C MET A 37 -1.27 -4.95 -2.79
N LEU A 38 -0.09 -5.56 -2.97
CA LEU A 38 0.49 -5.89 -4.28
C LEU A 38 0.11 -7.29 -4.79
N SER A 39 -0.62 -8.08 -4.00
CA SER A 39 -1.01 -9.44 -4.39
C SER A 39 -2.28 -9.43 -5.25
N ALA A 40 -2.39 -10.40 -6.17
CA ALA A 40 -3.61 -10.62 -6.95
C ALA A 40 -4.88 -10.74 -6.08
N GLN A 41 -4.75 -11.32 -4.87
CA GLN A 41 -5.86 -11.45 -3.93
C GLN A 41 -6.46 -10.09 -3.53
N TYR A 42 -5.65 -9.04 -3.43
CA TYR A 42 -6.16 -7.69 -3.11
C TYR A 42 -7.01 -7.14 -4.25
N ALA A 43 -6.54 -7.25 -5.49
CA ALA A 43 -7.31 -6.83 -6.66
C ALA A 43 -8.59 -7.67 -6.85
N GLU A 44 -8.52 -8.98 -6.60
CA GLU A 44 -9.68 -9.89 -6.67
C GLU A 44 -10.79 -9.52 -5.68
N VAL A 45 -10.45 -9.09 -4.46
CA VAL A 45 -11.42 -8.62 -3.46
C VAL A 45 -12.16 -7.37 -3.94
N ALA A 46 -11.53 -6.57 -4.79
CA ALA A 46 -12.15 -5.42 -5.46
C ALA A 46 -12.77 -5.77 -6.83
N GLU A 47 -12.95 -7.06 -7.13
CA GLU A 47 -13.48 -7.60 -8.39
C GLU A 47 -12.75 -7.05 -9.63
N THR A 48 -11.43 -6.88 -9.52
CA THR A 48 -10.58 -6.28 -10.57
C THR A 48 -9.21 -6.97 -10.66
N THR A 49 -8.31 -6.43 -11.47
CA THR A 49 -6.89 -6.83 -11.58
C THR A 49 -5.98 -5.63 -11.35
N HIS A 50 -4.73 -5.86 -10.97
CA HIS A 50 -3.74 -4.78 -10.86
C HIS A 50 -3.50 -4.05 -12.19
N GLU A 51 -3.55 -4.77 -13.31
CA GLU A 51 -3.50 -4.17 -14.64
C GLU A 51 -4.66 -3.19 -14.86
N THR A 52 -5.89 -3.57 -14.51
CA THR A 52 -7.07 -2.72 -14.65
C THR A 52 -7.03 -1.53 -13.69
N MET A 53 -6.53 -1.73 -12.48
CA MET A 53 -6.32 -0.66 -11.50
C MET A 53 -5.20 0.30 -11.90
N GLY A 54 -4.32 -0.10 -12.84
CA GLY A 54 -3.11 0.66 -13.16
C GLY A 54 -2.08 0.65 -12.02
N THR A 55 -2.10 -0.37 -11.15
CA THR A 55 -1.15 -0.47 -10.03
C THR A 55 0.29 -0.55 -10.55
N TYR A 56 1.15 0.28 -9.98
CA TYR A 56 2.57 0.32 -10.31
C TYR A 56 3.45 -0.08 -9.12
N LYS A 57 3.19 0.48 -7.94
CA LYS A 57 3.97 0.22 -6.74
C LYS A 57 3.14 0.42 -5.48
N ALA A 58 3.68 -0.02 -4.34
CA ALA A 58 3.20 0.36 -3.03
C ALA A 58 4.31 1.03 -2.23
N GLU A 59 3.95 2.02 -1.41
CA GLU A 59 4.86 2.73 -0.51
C GLU A 59 4.40 2.58 0.94
N VAL A 60 5.33 2.38 1.85
CA VAL A 60 5.14 2.58 3.28
C VAL A 60 5.62 3.98 3.63
N ARG A 61 4.70 4.82 4.09
CA ARG A 61 4.96 6.18 4.55
C ARG A 61 4.88 6.25 6.07
N ASN A 62 5.79 6.99 6.69
CA ASN A 62 5.76 7.24 8.14
C ASN A 62 4.74 8.35 8.49
N ALA A 63 4.58 8.68 9.79
CA ALA A 63 3.66 9.72 10.25
C ALA A 63 3.94 11.14 9.69
N LYS A 64 5.12 11.40 9.12
CA LYS A 64 5.45 12.66 8.43
C LYS A 64 5.10 12.63 6.93
N GLY A 65 4.59 11.51 6.42
CA GLY A 65 4.35 11.29 5.00
C GLY A 65 5.59 10.89 4.19
N GLU A 66 6.74 10.68 4.84
CA GLU A 66 7.98 10.31 4.16
C GLU A 66 7.93 8.82 3.79
N CYS A 67 8.25 8.48 2.53
CA CYS A 67 8.42 7.09 2.11
C CYS A 67 9.66 6.49 2.78
N VAL A 68 9.47 5.37 3.50
CA VAL A 68 10.53 4.66 4.21
C VAL A 68 10.80 3.27 3.63
N LEU A 69 9.91 2.79 2.76
CA LEU A 69 10.03 1.52 2.04
C LEU A 69 9.06 1.58 0.85
N ASP A 70 9.47 1.07 -0.30
CA ASP A 70 8.61 0.84 -1.45
C ASP A 70 8.86 -0.54 -2.05
N ASP A 71 7.89 -1.00 -2.82
CA ASP A 71 7.99 -2.22 -3.62
C ASP A 71 7.12 -2.11 -4.87
N PHE A 72 7.57 -2.71 -5.96
CA PHE A 72 6.92 -2.61 -7.27
C PHE A 72 6.08 -3.85 -7.54
N LEU A 73 5.02 -3.69 -8.33
CA LEU A 73 4.29 -4.83 -8.85
C LEU A 73 5.21 -5.60 -9.84
N GLU A 74 5.49 -6.87 -9.54
CA GLU A 74 6.28 -7.78 -10.41
C GLU A 74 5.53 -8.21 -11.68
#